data_AF-A0A9D6CYC0-F1
#
_entry.id   AF-A0A9D6CYC0-F1
#
_cell.length_a   1.000
_cell.length_b   1.000
_cell.length_c   1.000
_cell.angle_alpha   90.00
_cell.angle_beta   90.00
_cell.angle_gamma   90.00
#
_symmetry.space_group_name_H-M   'P 1'
#
loop_
_entity.id
_entity.type
_entity.pdbx_description
1 polymer ?
#
loop_
_entity_poly.entity_id
_entity_poly.type
_entity_poly.pdbx_seq_one_letter_code
_entity_poly.pdbx_strand_id
1 'polypeptide(L)' 'MHNDEFKQLVLYVLVFWLVASTFAFAHINLSAADDALAFKLGLMGGLFGPAFGFYMFQHRGDKKRP' A
#
# COMPACT_ATOMS: atom_id res chain seq x y z
N MET A 1 9.11 19.27 -14.00
CA MET A 1 8.51 17.95 -14.31
C MET A 1 9.09 16.82 -13.46
N HIS A 2 10.40 16.56 -13.46
CA HIS A 2 10.97 15.41 -12.72
C HIS A 2 10.77 15.46 -11.18
N ASN A 3 10.84 16.65 -10.57
CA ASN A 3 10.63 16.82 -9.13
C ASN A 3 9.19 16.53 -8.66
N ASP A 4 8.19 16.84 -9.49
CA ASP A 4 6.78 16.65 -9.11
C ASP A 4 6.38 15.16 -9.18
N GLU A 5 6.96 14.43 -10.12
CA GLU A 5 6.81 12.97 -10.23
C GLU A 5 7.49 12.24 -9.07
N PHE A 6 8.69 12.68 -8.67
CA PHE A 6 9.37 12.14 -7.50
C PHE A 6 8.59 12.39 -6.21
N LYS A 7 8.08 13.61 -5.99
CA LYS A 7 7.24 13.93 -4.83
C LYS A 7 5.97 13.08 -4.78
N GLN A 8 5.34 12.84 -5.93
CA GLN A 8 4.16 11.98 -6.01
C GLN A 8 4.48 10.52 -5.75
N LEU A 9 5.60 10.01 -6.27
CA LEU A 9 6.07 8.65 -5.99
C LEU A 9 6.30 8.46 -4.49
N VAL A 10 7.01 9.40 -3.85
CA VAL A 10 7.25 9.38 -2.40
C VAL A 10 5.93 9.44 -1.62
N LEU A 11 4.99 10.29 -2.03
CA LEU A 11 3.67 10.38 -1.39
C LEU A 11 2.92 9.05 -1.47
N TYR A 12 2.92 8.39 -2.63
CA TYR A 12 2.29 7.08 -2.77
C TYR A 12 2.99 6.04 -1.90
N VAL A 13 4.32 5.96 -1.92
CA VAL A 13 5.08 5.04 -1.06
C VAL A 13 4.72 5.24 0.41
N LEU A 14 4.65 6.48 0.89
CA LEU A 14 4.27 6.79 2.27
C LEU A 14 2.84 6.39 2.61
N VAL A 15 1.88 6.65 1.72
CA VAL A 15 0.47 6.27 1.92
C VAL A 15 0.31 4.75 1.98
N PHE A 16 0.95 4.02 1.07
CA PHE A 16 0.86 2.56 1.06
C PHE A 16 1.66 1.90 2.18
N TRP A 17 2.72 2.55 2.66
CA TRP A 17 3.40 2.15 3.87
C TRP A 17 2.52 2.31 5.12
N LEU A 18 1.75 3.40 5.22
CA LEU A 18 0.76 3.59 6.29
C LEU A 18 -0.33 2.51 6.25
N VAL A 19 -0.86 2.21 5.07
CA VAL A 19 -1.85 1.13 4.89
C VAL A 19 -1.27 -0.20 5.36
N ALA A 20 -0.08 -0.58 4.86
CA ALA A 20 0.59 -1.82 5.27
C ALA A 20 0.86 -1.88 6.79
N SER A 21 1.27 -0.76 7.40
CA SER A 21 1.48 -0.64 8.84
C SER A 21 0.19 -0.86 9.63
N THR A 22 -0.94 -0.36 9.12
CA THR A 22 -2.26 -0.54 9.76
C THR A 22 -2.69 -2.00 9.73
N PHE A 23 -2.44 -2.71 8.62
CA PHE A 23 -2.70 -4.14 8.50
C PHE A 23 -1.76 -4.99 9.36
N ALA A 24 -0.49 -4.61 9.49
CA ALA A 24 0.45 -5.25 10.41
C ALA A 24 0.02 -5.06 11.87
N PHE A 25 -0.46 -3.86 12.23
CA PHE A 25 -1.00 -3.59 13.56
C PHE A 25 -2.28 -4.40 13.82
N ALA A 26 -3.19 -4.47 12.85
CA ALA A 26 -4.38 -5.30 12.93
C ALA A 26 -4.02 -6.80 13.05
N HIS A 27 -2.99 -7.28 12.33
CA HIS A 27 -2.46 -8.63 12.48
C HIS A 27 -2.02 -8.92 13.93
N ILE A 28 -1.25 -8.02 14.56
CA ILE A 28 -0.78 -8.21 15.94
C ILE A 28 -1.95 -8.25 16.93
N ASN A 29 -3.00 -7.45 16.72
CA ASN A 29 -4.15 -7.43 17.61
C ASN A 29 -5.11 -8.62 17.39
N LEU A 30 -5.21 -9.10 16.15
CA LEU A 30 -6.06 -10.25 15.79
C LEU A 30 -5.37 -11.60 16.01
N SER A 31 -4.05 -11.70 15.96
CA SER A 31 -3.33 -12.95 16.21
C SER A 31 -3.54 -13.45 17.63
N ALA A 32 -3.83 -12.54 18.57
CA ALA A 32 -4.22 -12.91 19.93
C ALA A 32 -5.58 -13.64 20.01
N ALA A 33 -6.43 -13.54 18.97
CA ALA A 33 -7.78 -14.10 18.95
C ALA A 33 -7.97 -15.22 17.91
N ASP A 34 -7.37 -15.08 16.72
CA ASP A 34 -7.46 -16.07 15.63
C ASP A 34 -6.27 -15.91 14.66
N ASP A 35 -5.28 -16.79 14.81
CA ASP A 35 -4.03 -16.78 14.04
C ASP A 35 -4.26 -16.88 12.52
N ALA A 36 -5.26 -17.64 12.09
CA ALA A 36 -5.52 -17.87 10.67
C ALA A 36 -6.08 -16.62 9.98
N LEU A 37 -6.94 -15.88 10.69
CA LEU A 37 -7.54 -14.65 10.18
C LEU A 37 -6.54 -13.50 10.19
N ALA A 38 -5.74 -13.41 11.26
CA ALA A 38 -4.65 -12.45 11.37
C ALA A 38 -3.61 -12.61 10.26
N PHE A 39 -3.18 -13.83 9.96
CA PHE A 39 -2.20 -14.10 8.91
C PHE A 39 -2.71 -13.67 7.52
N LYS A 40 -3.98 -13.98 7.20
CA LYS A 40 -4.62 -13.54 5.96
C LYS A 40 -4.67 -12.01 5.87
N LEU A 41 -4.98 -11.33 6.98
CA LEU A 41 -5.06 -9.88 7.02
C LEU A 41 -3.69 -9.22 6.79
N GLY A 42 -2.63 -9.76 7.39
CA GLY A 42 -1.25 -9.32 7.16
C GLY A 42 -0.82 -9.51 5.70
N LEU A 43 -1.13 -10.67 5.10
CA LEU A 43 -0.88 -10.94 3.68
C LEU A 43 -1.62 -9.98 2.76
N MET A 44 -2.90 -9.68 3.06
CA MET A 44 -3.66 -8.70 2.31
C MET A 44 -3.01 -7.31 2.40
N GLY A 45 -2.64 -6.85 3.60
CA GLY A 45 -1.93 -5.58 3.74
C GLY A 45 -0.62 -5.49 2.95
N GLY A 46 0.17 -6.56 2.97
CA GLY A 46 1.45 -6.66 2.27
C GLY A 46 1.33 -6.76 0.75
N LEU A 47 0.26 -7.36 0.21
CA LEU A 47 0.02 -7.47 -1.23
C LEU A 47 -0.71 -6.23 -1.78
N PHE A 48 -1.80 -5.82 -1.14
CA PHE A 48 -2.65 -4.74 -1.64
C PHE A 48 -1.98 -3.38 -1.52
N GLY A 49 -1.17 -3.13 -0.47
CA GLY A 49 -0.44 -1.87 -0.31
C GLY A 49 0.43 -1.52 -1.53
N PRO A 50 1.51 -2.28 -1.80
CA PRO A 50 2.41 -2.00 -2.91
C PRO A 50 1.75 -2.21 -4.28
N ALA A 51 0.90 -3.22 -4.47
CA ALA A 51 0.26 -3.47 -5.76
C ALA A 51 -0.72 -2.34 -6.17
N PHE A 52 -1.54 -1.86 -5.22
CA PHE A 52 -2.47 -0.77 -5.49
C PHE A 52 -1.74 0.57 -5.69
N GLY A 53 -0.62 0.77 -5.00
CA GLY A 53 0.22 1.96 -5.21
C GLY A 53 0.91 2.01 -6.55
N PHE A 54 1.44 0.88 -7.00
CA PHE A 54 2.00 0.77 -8.33
C PHE A 54 0.93 0.94 -9.43
N TYR A 55 -0.25 0.33 -9.23
CA TYR A 55 -1.40 0.48 -10.14
C TYR A 55 -1.87 1.94 -10.28
N MET A 56 -2.03 2.66 -9.16
CA MET A 56 -2.38 4.08 -9.13
C MET A 56 -1.34 4.95 -9.84
N PHE A 57 -0.05 4.63 -9.65
CA PHE A 57 1.04 5.33 -10.32
C PHE A 57 1.00 5.11 -11.84
N GLN A 58 0.83 3.86 -12.31
CA GLN A 58 0.71 3.55 -13.73
C GLN A 58 -0.49 4.24 -14.39
N HIS A 59 -1.68 4.17 -13.80
CA HIS A 59 -2.91 4.76 -14.38
C HIS A 59 -2.88 6.29 -14.44
N ARG A 60 -2.05 6.95 -13.63
CA ARG A 60 -1.80 8.39 -13.76
C ARG A 60 -0.74 8.73 -14.81
N GLY A 61 0.24 7.85 -15.04
CA GLY A 61 1.19 7.98 -16.14
C GLY A 61 0.50 8.00 -17.50
N ASP A 62 -0.55 7.19 -17.67
CA ASP A 62 -1.34 7.15 -18.90
C ASP A 62 -2.19 8.42 -19.12
N LYS A 63 -2.74 9.03 -18.07
CA LYS A 63 -3.52 10.29 -18.19
C LYS A 63 -2.68 11.53 -18.55
N LYS A 64 -1.34 11.43 -18.50
CA LYS A 64 -0.43 12.53 -18.86
C LYS A 64 0.16 12.41 -20.27
N ARG A 65 -0.13 11.34 -21.01
CA ARG A 65 0.29 11.20 -22.40
C ARG A 65 -0.83 11.72 -23.31
N PRO A 66 -0.57 12.72 -24.17
CA PRO A 66 -1.55 13.28 -25.10
C PRO A 66 -2.03 12.25 -26.11
#